data_AF-A0A4Z2BKQ8-F1
#
_entry.id   AF-A0A4Z2BKQ8-F1
#
_cell.length_a   1.000
_cell.length_b   1.000
_cell.length_c   1.000
_cell.angle_alpha   90.00
_cell.angle_beta   90.00
_cell.angle_gamma   90.00
#
_symmetry.space_group_name_H-M   'P 1'
#
loop_
_entity.id
_entity.type
_entity.pdbx_description
1 polymer ?
#
loop_
_entity_poly.entity_id
_entity_poly.type
_entity_poly.pdbx_seq_one_letter_code
_entity_poly.pdbx_strand_id
1 'polypeptide(L)'
;MEMYGNAGVPPKQKLTTFKISDNALIKPGTPLYAAHFRPGQYVDVTAKSIGKGFQGVMKRWGFKGQPASHGQTKTHRRPGASGPGGDPAKVFKGKKMPGMLGNIYITAFGLKIWRVNTKYNVLYVHGSVPGHRNCVLKVRDTVLPTRSSTIANPPFPTYFTEEEGDLDEDLYEDNLFVHTEPSLTLT
;
A
#
# COMPACT_ATOMS: atom_id res chain seq x y z
N MET A 1 4.18 27.51 -9.19
CA MET A 1 5.39 27.12 -9.94
C MET A 1 6.67 27.44 -9.16
N GLU A 2 6.69 28.55 -8.41
CA GLU A 2 7.87 29.02 -7.65
C GLU A 2 8.52 27.96 -6.75
N MET A 3 7.73 27.14 -6.02
CA MET A 3 8.25 26.06 -5.18
C MET A 3 9.17 25.08 -5.93
N TYR A 4 8.82 24.72 -7.17
CA TYR A 4 9.61 23.80 -7.99
C TYR A 4 10.87 24.47 -8.55
N GLY A 5 10.77 25.76 -8.93
CA GLY A 5 11.90 26.57 -9.37
C GLY A 5 12.95 26.74 -8.27
N ASN A 6 12.52 27.06 -7.04
CA ASN A 6 13.41 27.22 -5.89
C ASN A 6 14.12 25.90 -5.51
N ALA A 7 13.46 24.76 -5.73
CA ALA A 7 14.04 23.44 -5.47
C ALA A 7 14.85 22.88 -6.67
N GLY A 8 14.85 23.55 -7.82
CA GLY A 8 15.58 23.12 -9.02
C GLY A 8 15.04 21.84 -9.67
N VAL A 9 13.77 21.47 -9.44
CA VAL A 9 13.18 20.21 -9.94
C VAL A 9 11.94 20.45 -10.79
N PRO A 10 11.65 19.59 -11.79
CA PRO A 10 10.43 19.72 -12.59
C PRO A 10 9.17 19.40 -11.76
N PRO A 11 8.00 19.95 -12.13
CA PRO A 11 6.72 19.63 -11.50
C PRO A 11 6.44 18.11 -11.47
N LYS A 12 5.86 17.63 -10.36
CA LYS A 12 5.56 16.21 -10.15
C LYS A 12 4.05 15.98 -10.00
N GLN A 13 3.57 14.81 -10.45
CA GLN A 13 2.15 14.47 -10.43
C GLN A 13 1.53 14.44 -9.02
N LYS A 14 2.29 13.96 -8.02
CA LYS A 14 1.81 13.78 -6.65
C LYS A 14 2.88 14.22 -5.67
N LEU A 15 2.49 15.08 -4.72
CA LEU A 15 3.28 15.45 -3.56
C LEU A 15 2.73 14.70 -2.35
N THR A 16 3.63 14.15 -1.53
CA THR A 16 3.26 13.51 -0.26
C THR A 16 4.27 13.86 0.80
N THR A 17 3.84 13.82 2.06
CA THR A 17 4.71 14.03 3.21
C THR A 17 5.08 12.69 3.85
N PHE A 18 6.28 12.63 4.42
CA PHE A 18 6.77 11.55 5.25
C PHE A 18 7.12 12.11 6.62
N LYS A 19 6.89 11.32 7.67
CA LYS A 19 7.33 11.69 9.03
C LYS A 19 8.72 11.09 9.20
N ILE A 20 9.69 11.94 9.51
CA ILE A 20 11.09 11.58 9.68
C ILE A 20 11.60 12.11 11.02
N SER A 21 12.69 11.54 11.53
CA SER A 21 13.45 12.11 12.64
C SER A 21 14.40 13.20 12.14
N ASP A 22 14.88 14.06 13.03
CA ASP A 22 15.78 15.17 12.67
C ASP A 22 17.09 14.68 12.06
N ASN A 23 17.58 13.50 12.47
CA ASN A 23 18.81 12.91 11.94
C ASN A 23 18.65 12.38 10.50
N ALA A 24 17.43 12.26 9.99
CA ALA A 24 17.12 11.73 8.66
C ALA A 24 16.79 12.84 7.65
N LEU A 25 17.17 14.09 7.93
CA LEU A 25 16.94 15.24 7.05
C LEU A 25 17.78 15.15 5.78
N ILE A 26 17.11 15.27 4.63
CA ILE A 26 17.73 15.26 3.30
C ILE A 26 17.52 16.63 2.64
N LYS A 27 18.53 17.10 1.91
CA LYS A 27 18.46 18.36 1.16
C LYS A 27 17.35 18.30 0.08
N PRO A 28 16.55 19.36 -0.11
CA PRO A 28 15.61 19.43 -1.21
C PRO A 28 16.32 19.28 -2.58
N GLY A 29 15.71 18.51 -3.48
CA GLY A 29 16.26 18.24 -4.83
C GLY A 29 17.05 16.94 -4.95
N THR A 30 17.37 16.27 -3.83
CA THR A 30 18.06 14.97 -3.85
C THR A 30 17.19 13.87 -4.50
N PRO A 31 17.72 13.10 -5.47
CA PRO A 31 16.99 11.97 -6.06
C PRO A 31 16.89 10.80 -5.07
N LEU A 32 15.81 10.02 -5.18
CA LEU A 32 15.59 8.79 -4.41
C LEU A 32 15.46 7.61 -5.38
N TYR A 33 16.20 6.53 -5.11
CA TYR A 33 16.25 5.33 -5.93
C TYR A 33 15.59 4.13 -5.24
N ALA A 34 15.34 3.05 -5.99
CA ALA A 34 14.74 1.83 -5.42
C ALA A 34 15.67 1.16 -4.38
N ALA A 35 16.99 1.31 -4.55
CA ALA A 35 18.01 0.81 -3.63
C ALA A 35 17.97 1.44 -2.22
N HIS A 36 17.12 2.45 -1.99
CA HIS A 36 16.79 2.89 -0.64
C HIS A 36 16.21 1.77 0.23
N PHE A 37 15.52 0.80 -0.40
CA PHE A 37 15.06 -0.41 0.27
C PHE A 37 15.97 -1.58 -0.03
N ARG A 38 16.09 -2.51 0.93
CA ARG A 38 16.87 -3.75 0.76
C ARG A 38 15.96 -4.98 0.77
N PRO A 39 16.31 -6.07 0.05
CA PRO A 39 15.59 -7.33 0.16
C PRO A 39 15.50 -7.82 1.62
N GLY A 40 14.40 -8.47 1.98
CA GLY A 40 14.12 -8.89 3.35
C GLY A 40 13.39 -7.84 4.20
N GLN A 41 13.44 -6.55 3.81
CA GLN A 41 12.77 -5.46 4.53
C GLN A 41 11.24 -5.57 4.43
N TYR A 42 10.54 -5.11 5.46
CA TYR A 42 9.09 -4.94 5.44
C TYR A 42 8.69 -3.48 5.26
N VAL A 43 7.77 -3.24 4.33
CA VAL A 43 7.27 -1.91 3.98
C VAL A 43 5.75 -1.81 4.08
N ASP A 44 5.27 -0.60 4.29
CA ASP A 44 3.87 -0.25 4.24
C ASP A 44 3.58 0.56 2.98
N VAL A 45 2.58 0.12 2.21
CA VAL A 45 2.23 0.75 0.94
C VAL A 45 0.84 1.37 1.01
N THR A 46 0.78 2.68 0.77
CA THR A 46 -0.46 3.47 0.81
C THR A 46 -0.83 3.98 -0.57
N ALA A 47 -2.08 3.76 -0.99
CA ALA A 47 -2.57 4.26 -2.26
C ALA A 47 -4.09 4.40 -2.28
N LYS A 48 -4.62 5.04 -3.33
CA LYS A 48 -6.06 5.10 -3.55
C LYS A 48 -6.55 3.74 -4.05
N SER A 49 -7.49 3.16 -3.32
CA SER A 49 -8.18 1.93 -3.74
C SER A 49 -9.01 2.15 -5.02
N ILE A 50 -9.22 1.07 -5.78
CA ILE A 50 -10.04 1.09 -7.00
C ILE A 50 -11.46 1.56 -6.65
N GLY A 51 -11.88 2.67 -7.27
CA GLY A 51 -13.22 3.20 -7.13
C GLY A 51 -14.26 2.28 -7.77
N LYS A 52 -15.30 1.93 -7.02
CA LYS A 52 -16.44 1.13 -7.50
C LYS A 52 -17.74 1.94 -7.60
N GLY A 53 -17.69 3.25 -7.42
CA GLY A 53 -18.87 4.14 -7.45
C GLY A 53 -19.84 3.90 -6.29
N PHE A 54 -21.10 4.28 -6.46
CA PHE A 54 -22.17 4.02 -5.48
C PHE A 54 -22.54 2.54 -5.49
N GLN A 55 -22.44 1.88 -4.35
CA GLN A 55 -22.68 0.45 -4.21
C GLN A 55 -23.72 0.15 -3.13
N GLY A 56 -24.51 -0.90 -3.38
CA GLY A 56 -25.48 -1.44 -2.43
C GLY A 56 -24.82 -2.13 -1.23
N VAL A 57 -25.61 -2.41 -0.19
CA VAL A 57 -25.11 -2.94 1.10
C VAL A 57 -24.42 -4.31 0.98
N MET A 58 -24.86 -5.17 0.07
CA MET A 58 -24.25 -6.49 -0.11
C MET A 58 -22.80 -6.38 -0.58
N LYS A 59 -22.54 -5.56 -1.61
CA LYS A 59 -21.17 -5.39 -2.15
C LYS A 59 -20.30 -4.49 -1.28
N ARG A 60 -20.88 -3.45 -0.66
CA ARG A 60 -20.14 -2.48 0.16
C ARG A 60 -19.76 -3.03 1.53
N TRP A 61 -20.64 -3.82 2.15
CA TRP A 61 -20.53 -4.24 3.55
C TRP A 61 -20.60 -5.75 3.78
N GLY A 62 -20.81 -6.55 2.73
CA GLY A 62 -20.91 -8.01 2.85
C GLY A 62 -22.22 -8.50 3.48
N PHE A 63 -23.31 -7.72 3.40
CA PHE A 63 -24.62 -8.17 3.90
C PHE A 63 -25.12 -9.39 3.13
N LYS A 64 -25.70 -10.38 3.83
CA LYS A 64 -26.23 -11.61 3.22
C LYS A 64 -27.45 -11.37 2.29
N GLY A 65 -28.22 -10.32 2.53
CA GLY A 65 -29.48 -10.07 1.82
C GLY A 65 -30.61 -10.97 2.34
N GLN A 66 -31.58 -11.24 1.49
CA GLN A 66 -32.79 -12.01 1.79
C GLN A 66 -32.88 -13.20 0.84
N PRO A 67 -33.56 -14.30 1.23
CA PRO A 67 -33.68 -15.49 0.38
C PRO A 67 -34.35 -15.16 -0.98
N ALA A 68 -34.06 -15.99 -1.98
CA ALA A 68 -34.60 -15.84 -3.33
C ALA A 68 -36.05 -16.36 -3.43
N SER A 69 -36.39 -17.43 -2.71
CA SER A 69 -37.69 -18.12 -2.74
C SER A 69 -38.47 -17.95 -1.43
N HIS A 70 -39.57 -18.70 -1.27
CA HIS A 70 -40.47 -18.70 -0.10
C HIS A 70 -41.14 -17.35 0.18
N GLY A 71 -41.73 -16.75 -0.86
CA GLY A 71 -42.62 -15.58 -0.71
C GLY A 71 -41.91 -14.23 -0.59
N GLN A 72 -40.58 -14.18 -0.71
CA GLN A 72 -39.86 -12.92 -0.65
C GLN A 72 -40.17 -12.05 -1.87
N THR A 73 -40.76 -10.88 -1.63
CA THR A 73 -41.21 -9.97 -2.72
C THR A 73 -40.35 -8.72 -2.77
N LYS A 74 -39.55 -8.55 -3.83
CA LYS A 74 -38.76 -7.33 -4.14
C LYS A 74 -37.75 -6.89 -3.07
N THR A 75 -37.34 -7.75 -2.13
CA THR A 75 -36.40 -7.34 -1.07
C THR A 75 -35.05 -8.05 -1.06
N HIS A 76 -34.72 -8.92 -2.03
CA HIS A 76 -33.52 -9.78 -2.04
C HIS A 76 -32.17 -9.11 -1.68
N ARG A 77 -32.02 -7.81 -1.96
CA ARG A 77 -30.76 -7.06 -1.79
C ARG A 77 -30.87 -5.85 -0.85
N ARG A 78 -31.96 -5.75 -0.08
CA ARG A 78 -32.22 -4.60 0.81
C ARG A 78 -31.46 -4.73 2.14
N PRO A 79 -31.13 -3.61 2.81
CA PRO A 79 -30.42 -3.63 4.10
C PRO A 79 -31.18 -4.28 5.25
N GLY A 80 -32.51 -4.47 5.14
CA GLY A 80 -33.34 -4.89 6.26
C GLY A 80 -33.57 -3.75 7.25
N ALA A 81 -33.63 -4.06 8.54
CA ALA A 81 -33.90 -3.09 9.58
C ALA A 81 -32.76 -2.07 9.77
N SER A 82 -33.12 -0.78 9.79
CA SER A 82 -32.17 0.33 9.89
C SER A 82 -31.74 0.67 11.33
N GLY A 83 -32.56 0.33 12.33
CA GLY A 83 -32.29 0.64 13.74
C GLY A 83 -33.39 0.09 14.66
N PRO A 84 -33.28 0.34 15.98
CA PRO A 84 -34.36 0.09 16.93
C PRO A 84 -35.53 1.00 16.58
N GLY A 85 -36.75 0.46 16.53
CA GLY A 85 -37.95 1.21 16.17
C GLY A 85 -38.28 2.31 17.18
N GLY A 86 -38.79 1.92 18.35
CA GLY A 86 -39.35 2.83 19.36
C GLY A 86 -38.31 3.68 20.11
N ASP A 87 -37.52 3.08 20.99
CA ASP A 87 -36.47 3.79 21.73
C ASP A 87 -35.10 3.36 21.17
N PRO A 88 -34.26 4.25 20.62
CA PRO A 88 -34.29 5.72 20.61
C PRO A 88 -34.83 6.39 19.32
N ALA A 89 -35.74 5.73 18.58
CA ALA A 89 -36.37 6.22 17.34
C ALA A 89 -35.44 6.87 16.31
N LYS A 90 -34.19 6.40 16.22
CA LYS A 90 -33.19 6.99 15.31
C LYS A 90 -32.26 5.96 14.72
N VAL A 91 -31.67 6.33 13.58
CA VAL A 91 -30.54 5.60 13.01
C VAL A 91 -29.26 6.04 13.69
N PHE A 92 -28.51 5.09 14.27
CA PHE A 92 -27.22 5.39 14.88
C PHE A 92 -26.21 5.91 13.86
N LYS A 93 -25.41 6.91 14.26
CA LYS A 93 -24.29 7.44 13.45
C LYS A 93 -23.33 6.29 13.12
N GLY A 94 -22.88 6.24 11.86
CA GLY A 94 -22.01 5.17 11.38
C GLY A 94 -22.72 3.85 10.99
N LYS A 95 -24.07 3.80 11.01
CA LYS A 95 -24.81 2.65 10.49
C LYS A 95 -24.43 2.37 9.04
N LYS A 96 -24.13 1.09 8.75
CA LYS A 96 -23.76 0.61 7.41
C LYS A 96 -24.93 0.76 6.43
N MET A 97 -24.78 1.66 5.46
CA MET A 97 -25.76 1.97 4.41
C MET A 97 -25.15 1.93 3.00
N PRO A 98 -25.94 1.87 1.91
CA PRO A 98 -25.45 2.04 0.55
C PRO A 98 -24.66 3.35 0.39
N GLY A 99 -23.71 3.38 -0.54
CA GLY A 99 -22.91 4.57 -0.78
C GLY A 99 -21.64 4.31 -1.56
N MET A 100 -20.78 5.32 -1.67
CA MET A 100 -19.53 5.23 -2.40
C MET A 100 -18.59 4.17 -1.80
N LEU A 101 -18.06 3.30 -2.66
CA LEU A 101 -17.10 2.25 -2.32
C LEU A 101 -15.79 2.46 -3.09
N GLY A 102 -14.66 2.39 -2.39
CA GLY A 102 -13.33 2.61 -2.98
C GLY A 102 -13.01 4.09 -3.20
N ASN A 103 -11.95 4.38 -3.99
CA ASN A 103 -11.41 5.73 -4.21
C ASN A 103 -10.99 6.45 -2.92
N ILE A 104 -10.72 5.68 -1.86
CA ILE A 104 -10.17 6.16 -0.59
C ILE A 104 -8.75 5.65 -0.43
N TYR A 105 -7.93 6.38 0.32
CA TYR A 105 -6.58 5.93 0.67
C TYR A 105 -6.64 4.75 1.64
N ILE A 106 -5.95 3.67 1.28
CA ILE A 106 -5.80 2.47 2.11
C ILE A 106 -4.30 2.16 2.19
N THR A 107 -3.85 1.71 3.36
CA THR A 107 -2.49 1.24 3.59
C THR A 107 -2.50 -0.28 3.76
N ALA A 108 -1.71 -0.98 2.96
CA ALA A 108 -1.34 -2.38 3.20
C ALA A 108 -0.07 -2.40 4.05
N PHE A 109 -0.10 -3.12 5.17
CA PHE A 109 0.96 -3.11 6.16
C PHE A 109 1.83 -4.37 6.09
N GLY A 110 3.12 -4.21 6.38
CA GLY A 110 4.05 -5.34 6.55
C GLY A 110 4.21 -6.19 5.30
N LEU A 111 4.40 -5.59 4.14
CA LEU A 111 4.71 -6.32 2.91
C LEU A 111 6.22 -6.52 2.81
N LYS A 112 6.69 -7.77 2.68
CA LYS A 112 8.12 -8.10 2.54
C LYS A 112 8.62 -7.72 1.14
N ILE A 113 9.86 -7.23 1.02
CA ILE A 113 10.55 -7.04 -0.25
C ILE A 113 11.36 -8.30 -0.56
N TRP A 114 11.14 -8.87 -1.75
CA TRP A 114 11.81 -10.10 -2.18
C TRP A 114 13.00 -9.85 -3.09
N ARG A 115 12.89 -8.83 -3.94
CA ARG A 115 13.92 -8.45 -4.91
C ARG A 115 13.90 -6.95 -5.13
N VAL A 116 15.07 -6.37 -5.37
CA VAL A 116 15.24 -4.98 -5.78
C VAL A 116 16.09 -4.96 -7.04
N ASN A 117 15.59 -4.32 -8.11
CA ASN A 117 16.36 -4.11 -9.33
C ASN A 117 16.87 -2.66 -9.37
N THR A 118 18.18 -2.49 -9.40
CA THR A 118 18.87 -1.19 -9.30
C THR A 118 18.86 -0.45 -10.63
N LYS A 119 19.00 -1.17 -11.75
CA LYS A 119 19.02 -0.62 -13.12
C LYS A 119 17.71 0.03 -13.54
N TYR A 120 16.58 -0.62 -13.30
CA TYR A 120 15.24 -0.15 -13.67
C TYR A 120 14.51 0.53 -12.51
N ASN A 121 15.09 0.56 -11.31
CA ASN A 121 14.47 1.08 -10.09
C ASN A 121 13.13 0.39 -9.76
N VAL A 122 13.13 -0.94 -9.74
CA VAL A 122 11.93 -1.76 -9.51
C VAL A 122 11.99 -2.46 -8.16
N LEU A 123 10.91 -2.39 -7.40
CA LEU A 123 10.73 -3.11 -6.14
C LEU A 123 9.74 -4.27 -6.31
N TYR A 124 10.16 -5.47 -5.91
CA TYR A 124 9.31 -6.67 -5.91
C TYR A 124 8.77 -6.88 -4.50
N VAL A 125 7.55 -6.42 -4.28
CA VAL A 125 6.86 -6.44 -2.98
C VAL A 125 5.93 -7.66 -2.90
N HIS A 126 5.92 -8.32 -1.74
CA HIS A 126 5.06 -9.46 -1.46
C HIS A 126 3.57 -9.11 -1.50
N GLY A 127 2.78 -9.96 -2.14
CA GLY A 127 1.31 -9.89 -2.10
C GLY A 127 0.72 -8.79 -2.98
N SER A 128 -0.44 -8.29 -2.58
CA SER A 128 -1.21 -7.29 -3.34
C SER A 128 -1.11 -5.90 -2.74
N VAL A 129 -1.02 -4.89 -3.60
CA VAL A 129 -0.99 -3.47 -3.22
C VAL A 129 -2.33 -2.80 -3.56
N PRO A 130 -2.85 -1.86 -2.74
CA PRO A 130 -4.05 -1.12 -3.08
C PRO A 130 -3.87 -0.27 -4.35
N GLY A 131 -4.89 -0.27 -5.21
CA GLY A 131 -4.96 0.61 -6.39
C GLY A 131 -5.00 -0.15 -7.71
N HIS A 132 -5.10 0.59 -8.81
CA HIS A 132 -5.04 0.03 -10.16
C HIS A 132 -3.59 -0.01 -10.66
N ARG A 133 -3.33 -0.77 -11.73
CA ARG A 133 -2.02 -0.77 -12.40
C ARG A 133 -1.66 0.64 -12.86
N ASN A 134 -0.39 1.04 -12.72
CA ASN A 134 0.12 2.38 -13.06
C ASN A 134 -0.39 3.52 -12.16
N CYS A 135 -0.88 3.23 -10.95
CA CYS A 135 -1.22 4.28 -9.98
C CYS A 135 -0.01 4.68 -9.12
N VAL A 136 -0.03 5.92 -8.59
CA VAL A 136 1.05 6.41 -7.73
C VAL A 136 0.88 5.93 -6.29
N LEU A 137 1.85 5.15 -5.83
CA LEU A 137 1.92 4.57 -4.49
C LEU A 137 2.78 5.44 -3.55
N LYS A 138 2.51 5.38 -2.25
CA LYS A 138 3.39 5.89 -1.20
C LYS A 138 3.95 4.68 -0.45
N VAL A 139 5.25 4.49 -0.52
CA VAL A 139 5.97 3.39 0.16
C VAL A 139 6.79 3.98 1.30
N ARG A 140 6.79 3.32 2.46
CA ARG A 140 7.58 3.70 3.64
C ARG A 140 7.92 2.46 4.45
N ASP A 141 8.85 2.58 5.37
CA ASP A 141 9.14 1.53 6.34
C ASP A 141 7.90 1.14 7.14
N THR A 142 7.85 -0.14 7.50
CA THR A 142 6.75 -0.69 8.31
C THR A 142 6.71 -0.05 9.69
N VAL A 143 5.50 0.31 10.14
CA VAL A 143 5.29 0.74 11.54
C VAL A 143 4.96 -0.44 12.47
N LEU A 144 4.84 -1.65 11.94
CA LEU A 144 4.53 -2.83 12.74
C LEU A 144 5.73 -3.18 13.65
N PRO A 145 5.56 -3.20 14.99
CA PRO A 145 6.67 -3.46 15.93
C PRO A 145 7.35 -4.81 15.74
N THR A 146 6.60 -5.82 15.29
CA THR A 146 7.11 -7.17 15.07
C THR A 146 8.02 -7.29 13.84
N ARG A 147 8.07 -6.27 12.98
CA ARG A 147 8.75 -6.28 11.68
C ARG A 147 9.63 -5.04 11.45
N SER A 148 9.72 -4.13 12.43
CA SER A 148 10.47 -2.88 12.27
C SER A 148 11.99 -3.09 12.31
N SER A 149 12.47 -4.12 13.00
CA SER A 149 13.90 -4.44 13.17
C SER A 149 14.40 -5.55 12.23
N THR A 150 13.74 -5.77 11.09
CA THR A 150 14.06 -6.93 10.22
C THR A 150 15.42 -6.81 9.55
N ILE A 151 15.94 -5.60 9.33
CA ILE A 151 17.29 -5.37 8.81
C ILE A 151 18.10 -4.62 9.85
N ALA A 152 19.32 -5.10 10.12
CA ALA A 152 20.22 -4.48 11.09
C ALA A 152 20.66 -3.07 10.67
N ASN A 153 21.07 -2.89 9.40
CA ASN A 153 21.60 -1.63 8.88
C ASN A 153 21.04 -1.30 7.48
N PRO A 154 19.81 -0.76 7.36
CA PRO A 154 19.34 -0.17 6.10
C PRO A 154 20.15 1.11 5.77
N PRO A 155 20.24 1.51 4.49
CA PRO A 155 20.93 2.74 4.11
C PRO A 155 20.23 3.96 4.73
N PHE A 156 20.99 4.77 5.46
CA PHE A 156 20.51 5.92 6.21
C PHE A 156 21.39 7.14 5.93
N PRO A 157 20.83 8.33 5.59
CA PRO A 157 19.41 8.68 5.50
C PRO A 157 18.71 8.14 4.25
N THR A 158 19.45 7.90 3.18
CA THR A 158 18.99 7.21 1.96
C THR A 158 20.20 6.59 1.24
N TYR A 159 19.97 5.89 0.13
CA TYR A 159 21.03 5.34 -0.71
C TYR A 159 21.60 6.41 -1.65
N PHE A 160 22.92 6.59 -1.64
CA PHE A 160 23.66 7.48 -2.54
C PHE A 160 24.52 6.67 -3.50
N THR A 161 24.31 6.86 -4.80
CA THR A 161 25.06 6.17 -5.87
C THR A 161 26.55 6.51 -5.88
N GLU A 162 26.91 7.70 -5.40
CA GLU A 162 28.30 8.19 -5.41
C GLU A 162 29.16 7.54 -4.31
N GLU A 163 28.55 7.13 -3.19
CA GLU A 163 29.28 6.68 -1.99
C GLU A 163 29.34 5.16 -1.87
N GLU A 164 28.25 4.45 -2.20
CA GLU A 164 28.12 3.00 -1.93
C GLU A 164 28.57 2.10 -3.09
N GLY A 165 29.05 2.66 -4.19
CA GLY A 165 29.46 1.91 -5.39
C GLY A 165 28.29 1.30 -6.18
N ASP A 166 28.62 0.72 -7.33
CA ASP A 166 27.64 0.05 -8.19
C ASP A 166 27.19 -1.27 -7.54
N LEU A 167 25.96 -1.26 -7.00
CA LEU A 167 25.28 -2.47 -6.55
C LEU A 167 24.99 -3.38 -7.75
N ASP A 168 24.88 -4.68 -7.48
CA ASP A 168 24.42 -5.64 -8.48
C ASP A 168 23.08 -5.22 -9.11
N GLU A 169 22.84 -5.65 -10.36
CA GLU A 169 21.61 -5.33 -11.08
C GLU A 169 20.36 -5.78 -10.32
N ASP A 170 20.44 -6.95 -9.68
CA ASP A 170 19.37 -7.54 -8.89
C ASP A 170 19.86 -7.99 -7.52
N LEU A 171 19.25 -7.42 -6.49
CA LEU A 171 19.43 -7.85 -5.11
C LEU A 171 18.28 -8.79 -4.75
N TYR A 172 18.60 -10.03 -4.40
CA TYR A 172 17.63 -11.05 -3.99
C TYR A 172 17.63 -11.20 -2.46
N GLU A 173 16.53 -11.65 -1.90
CA GLU A 173 16.47 -12.09 -0.51
C GLU A 173 16.91 -13.55 -0.38
N ASP A 174 17.55 -13.92 0.73
CA ASP A 174 18.22 -15.22 0.92
C ASP A 174 17.32 -16.46 0.72
N ASN A 175 16.00 -16.34 0.95
CA ASN A 175 15.05 -17.45 0.79
C ASN A 175 14.39 -17.46 -0.59
N LEU A 176 14.78 -16.57 -1.50
CA LEU A 176 14.23 -16.50 -2.84
C LEU A 176 15.07 -17.33 -3.81
N PHE A 177 14.46 -18.37 -4.38
CA PHE A 177 15.07 -19.14 -5.46
C PHE A 177 15.39 -18.23 -6.67
N VAL A 178 16.65 -18.24 -7.10
CA VAL A 178 17.08 -17.48 -8.27
C VAL A 178 17.01 -18.39 -9.50
N HIS A 179 16.44 -17.89 -10.59
CA HIS A 179 16.23 -18.66 -11.82
C HIS A 179 17.49 -19.29 -12.45
N THR A 180 18.69 -18.83 -12.06
CA THR A 180 19.98 -19.37 -12.51
C THR A 180 20.48 -20.54 -11.65
N GLU A 181 19.92 -20.73 -10.46
CA GLU A 181 20.30 -21.79 -9.53
C GLU A 181 19.78 -23.16 -10.00
N PRO A 182 20.46 -24.26 -9.64
CA PRO A 182 19.98 -25.60 -9.96
C PRO A 182 18.59 -25.85 -9.34
N SER A 183 17.78 -26.68 -10.00
CA SER A 183 16.45 -27.06 -9.50
C SER A 183 16.53 -27.62 -8.08
N LEU A 184 15.61 -27.21 -7.22
CA LEU A 184 15.54 -27.69 -5.83
C LEU A 184 15.34 -29.21 -5.78
N THR A 185 16.24 -29.91 -5.10
CA THR A 185 16.13 -31.35 -4.80
C THR A 185 15.76 -31.56 -3.34
N LEU A 186 14.65 -32.26 -3.08
CA LEU A 186 14.22 -32.65 -1.72
C LEU A 186 14.79 -34.04 -1.41
N THR A 187 16.07 -34.10 -1.05
CA THR A 187 16.74 -35.33 -0.61
C THR A 187 16.97 -35.33 0.89
#